data_AF-A0A1Q4FZJ9-F1
#
_entry.id   AF-A0A1Q4FZJ9-F1
#
_cell.length_a   1.000
_cell.length_b   1.000
_cell.length_c   1.000
_cell.angle_alpha   90.00
_cell.angle_beta   90.00
_cell.angle_gamma   90.00
#
_symmetry.space_group_name_H-M   'P 1'
#
loop_
_entity.id
_entity.type
_entity.pdbx_description
1 polymer ?
#
loop_
_entity_poly.entity_id
_entity_poly.type
_entity_poly.pdbx_seq_one_letter_code
_entity_poly.pdbx_strand_id
1 'polypeptide(L)'
;MLWTAIAVLFFAWPINAFSQPGINEFYSATGEMHRWYFSFADLVLVIGAISGILGGLRIYANWQSGKHHHIDAQVMGWLFSCLFLTLVGVFLKALYGIN
;
A
#
# COMPACT_ATOMS: atom_id res chain seq x y z
N MET A 1 46.37 -26.22 39.09
CA MET A 1 45.25 -27.18 39.04
C MET A 1 43.89 -26.54 39.33
N LEU A 2 43.79 -25.54 40.24
CA LEU A 2 42.50 -24.87 40.52
C LEU A 2 41.99 -23.99 39.36
N TRP A 3 42.88 -23.23 38.72
CA TRP A 3 42.52 -22.34 37.60
C TRP A 3 42.00 -23.08 36.36
N THR A 4 42.55 -24.27 36.08
CA THR A 4 42.10 -25.13 34.98
C THR A 4 40.70 -25.71 35.25
N ALA A 5 40.36 -25.98 36.50
CA ALA A 5 39.03 -26.47 36.88
C ALA A 5 37.95 -25.38 36.69
N ILE A 6 38.26 -24.12 37.00
CA ILE A 6 37.34 -22.99 36.85
C ILE A 6 37.03 -22.73 35.36
N ALA A 7 38.05 -22.79 34.49
CA ALA A 7 37.86 -22.61 33.05
C ALA A 7 36.95 -23.68 32.44
N VAL A 8 37.11 -24.94 32.85
CA VAL A 8 36.27 -26.05 32.35
C VAL A 8 34.81 -25.89 32.79
N LEU A 9 34.56 -25.40 34.00
CA LEU A 9 33.19 -25.14 34.49
C LEU A 9 32.48 -24.02 33.70
N PHE A 10 33.21 -23.00 33.24
CA PHE A 10 32.65 -21.93 32.42
C PHE A 10 32.28 -22.38 31.00
N PHE A 11 33.07 -23.29 30.39
CA PHE A 11 32.79 -23.83 29.05
C PHE A 11 31.75 -24.96 29.05
N ALA A 12 31.52 -25.61 30.19
CA ALA A 12 30.57 -26.72 30.31
C ALA A 12 29.10 -26.27 30.47
N TRP A 13 28.82 -24.97 30.57
CA TRP A 13 27.45 -24.47 30.71
C TRP A 13 26.76 -24.42 29.34
N PRO A 14 25.74 -25.24 29.06
CA PRO A 14 25.01 -25.15 27.80
C PRO A 14 24.26 -23.83 27.74
N ILE A 15 24.60 -23.00 26.77
CA ILE A 15 23.87 -21.78 26.45
C ILE A 15 22.58 -22.22 25.75
N ASN A 16 21.46 -22.20 26.46
CA ASN A 16 20.15 -22.47 25.86
C ASN A 16 19.75 -21.24 25.03
N ALA A 17 19.86 -21.34 23.71
CA ALA A 17 19.36 -20.32 22.79
C ALA A 17 17.85 -20.54 22.59
N PHE A 18 17.03 -19.66 23.14
CA PHE A 18 15.61 -19.59 22.79
C PHE A 18 15.47 -18.82 21.48
N SER A 19 14.96 -19.45 20.43
CA SER A 19 14.52 -18.71 19.25
C SER A 19 13.27 -17.92 19.59
N GLN A 20 13.18 -16.66 19.17
CA GLN A 20 11.96 -15.89 19.34
C GLN A 20 10.87 -16.46 18.43
N PRO A 21 9.65 -16.72 18.95
CA PRO A 21 8.52 -17.09 18.10
C PRO A 21 8.11 -15.87 17.25
N GLY A 22 8.44 -15.89 15.96
CA GLY A 22 8.17 -14.78 15.02
C GLY A 22 6.69 -14.57 14.64
N ILE A 23 5.78 -15.40 15.16
CA ILE A 23 4.34 -15.35 14.87
C ILE A 23 3.69 -14.08 15.43
N ASN A 24 4.07 -13.66 16.64
CA ASN A 24 3.52 -12.44 17.27
C ASN A 24 3.93 -11.18 16.48
N GLU A 25 5.19 -11.11 16.05
CA GLU A 25 5.70 -10.04 15.18
C GLU A 25 4.94 -10.01 13.84
N PHE A 26 4.59 -11.18 13.29
CA PHE A 26 3.83 -11.28 12.04
C PHE A 26 2.39 -10.76 12.18
N TYR A 27 1.73 -11.04 13.30
CA TYR A 27 0.41 -10.50 13.60
C TYR A 27 0.44 -8.99 13.79
N SER A 28 1.46 -8.46 14.49
CA SER A 28 1.68 -7.03 14.64
C SER A 28 1.92 -6.35 13.29
N ALA A 29 2.75 -6.93 12.42
CA ALA A 29 2.99 -6.43 11.07
C ALA A 29 1.71 -6.44 10.21
N THR A 30 0.87 -7.46 10.35
CA THR A 30 -0.41 -7.55 9.64
C THR A 30 -1.38 -6.44 10.07
N GLY A 31 -1.47 -6.17 11.39
CA GLY A 31 -2.29 -5.08 11.91
C GLY A 31 -1.81 -3.71 11.43
N GLU A 32 -0.49 -3.51 11.38
CA GLU A 32 0.11 -2.29 10.87
C GLU A 32 -0.17 -2.12 9.37
N MET A 33 0.01 -3.16 8.55
CA MET A 33 -0.31 -3.13 7.11
C MET A 33 -1.78 -2.76 6.84
N HIS A 34 -2.70 -3.24 7.68
CA HIS A 34 -4.11 -2.88 7.59
C HIS A 34 -4.35 -1.38 7.86
N ARG A 35 -3.61 -0.78 8.80
CA ARG A 35 -3.65 0.65 9.09
C ARG A 35 -3.11 1.48 7.91
N TRP A 36 -1.98 1.08 7.35
CA TRP A 36 -1.40 1.74 6.18
C TRP A 36 -2.31 1.65 4.96
N TYR A 37 -2.99 0.53 4.77
CA TYR A 37 -3.90 0.32 3.66
C TYR A 37 -4.98 1.40 3.58
N PHE A 38 -5.66 1.72 4.69
CA PHE A 38 -6.69 2.77 4.69
C PHE A 38 -6.11 4.14 4.36
N SER A 39 -4.95 4.49 4.92
CA SER A 39 -4.27 5.76 4.60
C SER A 39 -3.89 5.87 3.13
N PHE A 40 -3.45 4.77 2.51
CA PHE A 40 -3.14 4.74 1.08
C PHE A 40 -4.40 4.76 0.21
N ALA A 41 -5.47 4.10 0.64
CA ALA A 41 -6.76 4.14 -0.06
C ALA A 41 -7.30 5.57 -0.11
N ASP A 42 -7.27 6.30 1.00
CA ASP A 42 -7.68 7.71 1.06
C ASP A 42 -6.80 8.59 0.16
N LEU A 43 -5.48 8.38 0.18
CA LEU A 43 -4.56 9.09 -0.71
C LEU A 43 -4.90 8.88 -2.19
N VAL A 44 -5.19 7.65 -2.59
CA VAL A 44 -5.58 7.31 -3.97
C VAL A 44 -6.89 8.01 -4.36
N LEU A 45 -7.87 8.09 -3.45
CA LEU A 45 -9.11 8.82 -3.69
C LEU A 45 -8.86 10.33 -3.88
N VAL A 46 -7.98 10.93 -3.08
CA VAL A 46 -7.60 12.35 -3.23
C VAL A 46 -6.94 12.60 -4.59
N ILE A 47 -6.02 11.73 -5.02
CA ILE A 47 -5.38 11.84 -6.34
C ILE A 47 -6.41 11.61 -7.47
N GLY A 48 -7.35 10.69 -7.29
CA GLY A 48 -8.48 10.47 -8.20
C GLY A 48 -9.34 11.72 -8.34
N ALA A 49 -9.66 12.41 -7.24
CA ALA A 49 -10.42 13.66 -7.25
C ALA A 49 -9.68 14.79 -7.97
N ILE A 50 -8.38 14.99 -7.66
CA ILE A 50 -7.57 16.03 -8.30
C ILE A 50 -7.43 15.77 -9.80
N SER A 51 -7.08 14.54 -10.18
CA SER A 51 -6.98 14.18 -11.59
C SER A 51 -8.32 14.41 -12.28
N GLY A 52 -9.44 13.95 -11.69
CA GLY A 52 -10.81 14.15 -12.14
C GLY A 52 -11.15 15.60 -12.49
N ILE A 53 -10.82 16.53 -11.60
CA ILE A 53 -11.03 17.97 -11.81
C ILE A 53 -10.19 18.47 -13.01
N LEU A 54 -8.92 18.05 -13.12
CA LEU A 54 -8.03 18.46 -14.20
C LEU A 54 -8.53 17.98 -15.58
N GLY A 55 -9.02 16.74 -15.69
CA GLY A 55 -9.58 16.28 -16.96
C GLY A 55 -10.95 16.87 -17.27
N GLY A 56 -11.76 17.21 -16.26
CA GLY A 56 -12.97 18.02 -16.46
C GLY A 56 -12.66 19.37 -17.10
N LEU A 57 -11.63 20.06 -16.59
CA LEU A 57 -11.15 21.31 -17.19
C LEU A 57 -10.68 21.11 -18.64
N ARG A 58 -10.00 19.99 -18.92
CA ARG A 58 -9.56 19.65 -20.28
C ARG A 58 -10.74 19.43 -21.23
N ILE A 59 -11.77 18.70 -20.81
CA ILE A 59 -12.99 18.46 -21.61
C ILE A 59 -13.68 19.79 -21.92
N TYR A 60 -13.83 20.65 -20.90
CA TYR A 60 -14.38 21.98 -21.08
C TYR A 60 -13.59 22.81 -22.10
N ALA A 61 -12.26 22.86 -21.96
CA ALA A 61 -11.40 23.58 -22.90
C ALA A 61 -11.53 23.06 -24.34
N ASN A 62 -11.59 21.74 -24.50
CA ASN A 62 -11.81 21.11 -25.82
C ASN A 62 -13.15 21.55 -26.44
N TRP A 63 -14.24 21.55 -25.66
CA TRP A 63 -15.55 21.99 -26.13
C TRP A 63 -15.61 23.47 -26.49
N GLN A 64 -14.87 24.33 -25.77
CA GLN A 64 -14.77 25.76 -26.08
C GLN A 64 -13.93 26.05 -27.33
N SER A 65 -13.00 25.16 -27.70
CA SER A 65 -12.09 25.38 -28.84
C SER A 65 -12.76 25.28 -30.23
N GLY A 66 -14.01 24.83 -30.30
CA GLY A 66 -14.83 24.79 -31.53
C GLY A 66 -14.34 23.87 -32.65
N LYS A 67 -13.17 23.24 -32.53
CA LYS A 67 -12.53 22.46 -33.60
C LYS A 67 -12.74 20.95 -33.52
N HIS A 68 -13.17 20.41 -32.37
CA HIS A 68 -13.24 18.97 -32.14
C HIS A 68 -14.50 18.60 -31.36
N HIS A 69 -15.61 18.37 -32.07
CA HIS A 69 -16.83 17.75 -31.51
C HIS A 69 -16.68 16.24 -31.26
N HIS A 70 -15.52 15.65 -31.56
CA HIS A 70 -15.24 14.24 -31.33
C HIS A 70 -14.55 14.09 -29.97
N ILE A 71 -15.07 13.20 -29.13
CA ILE A 71 -14.37 12.75 -27.93
C ILE A 71 -13.09 12.06 -28.40
N ASP A 72 -11.95 12.71 -28.23
CA ASP A 72 -10.66 12.12 -28.56
C ASP A 72 -10.43 10.85 -27.74
N ALA A 73 -9.76 9.87 -28.34
CA ALA A 73 -9.35 8.64 -27.65
C ALA A 73 -8.58 8.94 -26.35
N GLN A 74 -7.84 10.06 -26.33
CA GLN A 74 -7.12 10.53 -25.15
C GLN A 74 -8.04 10.97 -24.00
N VAL A 75 -9.21 11.56 -24.30
CA VAL A 75 -10.20 11.95 -23.29
C VAL A 75 -10.84 10.71 -22.68
N MET A 76 -11.19 9.72 -23.49
CA MET A 76 -11.74 8.45 -23.00
C MET A 76 -10.72 7.66 -22.17
N GLY A 77 -9.47 7.59 -22.64
CA GLY A 77 -8.39 6.92 -21.91
C GLY A 77 -8.12 7.58 -20.56
N TRP A 78 -8.12 8.91 -20.51
CA TRP A 78 -7.99 9.66 -19.27
C TRP A 78 -9.17 9.41 -18.30
N LEU A 79 -10.41 9.43 -18.80
CA LEU A 79 -11.60 9.17 -17.99
C LEU A 79 -11.59 7.75 -17.40
N PHE A 80 -11.27 6.74 -18.22
CA PHE A 80 -11.14 5.37 -17.75
C PHE A 80 -10.01 5.21 -16.72
N SER A 81 -8.90 5.93 -16.88
CA SER A 81 -7.78 5.91 -15.93
C SER A 81 -8.19 6.47 -14.56
N CYS A 82 -8.95 7.56 -14.54
CA CYS A 82 -9.43 8.16 -13.28
C CYS A 82 -10.48 7.29 -12.59
N LEU A 83 -11.37 6.68 -13.37
CA LEU A 83 -12.36 5.73 -12.88
C LEU A 83 -11.67 4.49 -12.28
N PHE A 84 -10.68 3.93 -13.00
CA PHE A 84 -9.89 2.82 -12.51
C PHE A 84 -9.16 3.17 -11.21
N LEU A 85 -8.50 4.33 -11.15
CA LEU A 85 -7.78 4.79 -9.96
C LEU A 85 -8.72 4.94 -8.76
N THR A 86 -9.91 5.48 -8.95
CA THR A 86 -10.89 5.66 -7.86
C THR A 86 -11.44 4.32 -7.37
N LEU A 87 -11.63 3.36 -8.27
CA LEU A 87 -12.19 2.04 -7.95
C LEU A 87 -11.15 1.06 -7.39
N VAL A 88 -9.85 1.27 -7.63
CA VAL A 88 -8.80 0.31 -7.23
C VAL A 88 -8.77 0.10 -5.71
N GLY A 89 -9.04 1.14 -4.93
CA GLY A 89 -9.12 1.04 -3.46
C GLY A 89 -10.23 0.10 -3.03
N VAL A 90 -11.45 0.28 -3.56
CA VAL A 90 -12.60 -0.59 -3.22
C VAL A 90 -12.39 -2.01 -3.75
N PHE A 91 -11.82 -2.16 -4.94
CA PHE A 91 -11.54 -3.45 -5.54
C PHE A 91 -10.54 -4.28 -4.73
N LEU A 92 -9.42 -3.67 -4.32
CA LEU A 92 -8.43 -4.33 -3.47
C LEU A 92 -9.02 -4.64 -2.09
N LYS A 93 -9.84 -3.74 -1.53
CA LYS A 93 -10.50 -3.94 -0.24
C LYS A 93 -11.36 -5.21 -0.28
N ALA A 94 -12.13 -5.38 -1.35
CA ALA A 94 -12.96 -6.55 -1.58
C ALA A 94 -12.15 -7.84 -1.83
N LEU A 95 -11.07 -7.77 -2.64
CA LEU A 95 -10.24 -8.94 -2.93
C LEU A 95 -9.54 -9.52 -1.69
N TYR A 96 -9.05 -8.65 -0.80
CA TYR A 96 -8.29 -9.06 0.38
C TYR A 96 -9.16 -9.21 1.63
N GLY A 97 -10.48 -8.99 1.54
CA GLY A 97 -11.39 -9.12 2.68
C GLY A 97 -11.09 -8.13 3.81
N ILE A 98 -10.52 -6.97 3.47
CA ILE A 98 -10.19 -5.90 4.41
C ILE A 98 -11.50 -5.17 4.70
N ASN A 99 -12.01 -5.20 5.93
CA ASN A 99 -13.27 -4.53 6.29
C ASN A 99 -13.04 -3.26 7.09
#